data_AF-A0A7X7Q8H0-F1
#
_entry.id   AF-A0A7X7Q8H0-F1
#
_cell.length_a   1.000
_cell.length_b   1.000
_cell.length_c   1.000
_cell.angle_alpha   90.00
_cell.angle_beta   90.00
_cell.angle_gamma   90.00
#
_symmetry.space_group_name_H-M   'P 1'
#
loop_
_entity.id
_entity.type
_entity.pdbx_description
1 polymer ?
#
loop_
_entity_poly.entity_id
_entity_poly.type
_entity_poly.pdbx_seq_one_letter_code
_entity_poly.pdbx_strand_id
1 'polypeptide(L)'
;RLMAGESPAQGREVLADDDRRVERVLLELRLAAGLPLAVLTESERERVGGVVAKGWAHVDGDRLVLTRAGRLMADGIVVDLLD
;
A
#
# COMPACT_ATOMS: atom_id res chain seq x y z
N ARG A 1 8.15 -29.67 -34.92
CA ARG A 1 7.54 -30.74 -34.09
C ARG A 1 7.64 -30.28 -32.64
N LEU A 2 6.50 -29.86 -32.09
CA LEU A 2 6.12 -29.66 -30.67
C LEU A 2 6.90 -30.56 -29.68
N MET A 3 7.13 -30.29 -28.39
CA MET A 3 6.79 -29.27 -27.41
C MET A 3 7.70 -29.57 -26.20
N ALA A 4 8.21 -28.54 -25.52
CA ALA A 4 8.41 -28.61 -24.07
C ALA A 4 8.27 -27.18 -23.53
N GLY A 5 7.04 -26.66 -23.69
CA GLY A 5 6.59 -25.43 -23.06
C GLY A 5 6.34 -25.67 -21.58
N GLU A 6 7.38 -26.09 -20.86
CA GLU A 6 7.37 -26.11 -19.40
C GLU A 6 7.73 -24.70 -18.93
N SER A 7 6.83 -23.75 -19.19
CA SER A 7 6.75 -22.58 -18.33
C SER A 7 6.15 -23.09 -17.02
N PRO A 8 6.80 -22.90 -15.86
CA PRO A 8 6.35 -23.46 -14.60
C PRO A 8 5.04 -22.79 -14.18
N ALA A 9 3.94 -23.29 -14.72
CA ALA A 9 2.57 -22.96 -14.32
C ALA A 9 2.21 -23.71 -13.03
N GLN A 10 3.12 -23.72 -12.05
CA GLN A 10 2.92 -24.34 -10.75
C GLN A 10 2.88 -23.22 -9.70
N GLY A 11 1.67 -22.66 -9.54
CA GLY A 11 1.41 -21.57 -8.60
C GLY A 11 0.74 -20.37 -9.27
N ARG A 12 -0.44 -20.56 -9.89
CA ARG A 12 -1.38 -19.44 -10.00
C ARG A 12 -1.95 -19.19 -8.59
N GLU A 13 -1.14 -18.60 -7.72
CA GLU A 13 -1.70 -17.81 -6.64
C GLU A 13 -2.40 -16.61 -7.29
N VAL A 14 -3.48 -16.16 -6.67
CA VAL A 14 -4.26 -15.00 -7.11
C VAL A 14 -3.44 -13.73 -6.82
N LEU A 15 -2.36 -13.52 -7.59
CA LEU A 15 -1.36 -12.44 -7.39
C LEU A 15 -1.62 -11.22 -8.30
N ALA A 16 -2.79 -11.08 -8.92
CA ALA A 16 -2.96 -10.01 -9.91
C ALA A 16 -3.45 -8.68 -9.32
N ASP A 17 -4.33 -8.71 -8.32
CA ASP A 17 -5.03 -7.49 -7.87
C ASP A 17 -4.51 -6.97 -6.52
N ASP A 18 -4.18 -7.86 -5.58
CA ASP A 18 -3.61 -7.46 -4.30
C ASP A 18 -2.18 -6.94 -4.42
N ASP A 19 -1.32 -7.58 -5.22
CA ASP A 19 0.05 -7.10 -5.47
C ASP A 19 0.06 -5.69 -6.09
N ARG A 20 -0.84 -5.45 -7.04
CA ARG A 20 -1.01 -4.12 -7.67
C ARG A 20 -1.49 -3.08 -6.67
N ARG A 21 -2.40 -3.46 -5.76
CA ARG A 21 -2.90 -2.57 -4.72
C ARG A 21 -1.79 -2.20 -3.74
N VAL A 22 -1.00 -3.18 -3.29
CA VAL A 22 0.17 -2.96 -2.43
C VAL A 22 1.19 -2.06 -3.13
N GLU A 23 1.50 -2.31 -4.40
CA GLU A 23 2.38 -1.44 -5.20
C GLU A 23 1.84 0.00 -5.28
N ARG A 24 0.53 0.18 -5.49
CA ARG A 24 -0.10 1.51 -5.45
C ARG A 24 0.07 2.18 -4.10
N VAL A 25 -0.08 1.46 -2.98
CA VAL A 25 0.19 2.02 -1.65
C VAL A 25 1.64 2.47 -1.53
N LEU A 26 2.60 1.62 -1.92
CA LEU A 26 4.03 1.91 -1.86
C LEU A 26 4.41 3.18 -2.65
N LEU A 27 3.83 3.35 -3.84
CA LEU A 27 4.12 4.48 -4.74
C LEU A 27 3.34 5.75 -4.37
N GLU A 28 2.02 5.65 -4.18
CA GLU A 28 1.14 6.82 -4.01
C GLU A 28 1.26 7.48 -2.63
N LEU A 29 1.54 6.72 -1.57
CA LEU A 29 1.71 7.26 -0.20
C LEU A 29 2.85 8.30 -0.13
N ARG A 30 3.83 8.19 -1.01
CA ARG A 30 4.99 9.10 -1.08
C ARG A 30 4.68 10.39 -1.83
N LEU A 31 3.59 10.45 -2.58
CA LEU A 31 3.24 11.65 -3.34
C LEU A 31 2.89 12.81 -2.40
N ALA A 32 3.07 14.04 -2.90
CA ALA A 32 2.65 15.23 -2.17
C ALA A 32 1.13 15.24 -1.92
N ALA A 33 0.37 14.71 -2.88
CA ALA A 33 -1.09 14.59 -2.81
C ALA A 33 -1.57 13.50 -1.82
N GLY A 34 -0.70 12.57 -1.41
CA GLY A 34 -1.06 11.46 -0.52
C GLY A 34 -1.86 10.33 -1.18
N LEU A 35 -2.11 9.29 -0.40
CA LEU A 35 -2.75 8.04 -0.80
C LEU A 35 -4.29 8.13 -0.67
N PRO A 36 -5.09 7.82 -1.70
CA PRO A 36 -6.53 7.67 -1.53
C PRO A 36 -6.85 6.54 -0.56
N LEU A 37 -7.66 6.80 0.46
CA LEU A 37 -8.05 5.82 1.48
C LEU A 37 -8.82 4.63 0.88
N ALA A 38 -9.45 4.81 -0.28
CA ALA A 38 -10.12 3.74 -1.01
C ALA A 38 -9.16 2.67 -1.58
N VAL A 39 -7.85 2.94 -1.62
CA VAL A 39 -6.83 1.93 -2.00
C VAL A 39 -6.59 0.93 -0.88
N LEU A 40 -6.82 1.34 0.37
CA LEU A 40 -6.65 0.49 1.54
C LEU A 40 -7.84 -0.46 1.69
N THR A 41 -7.58 -1.68 2.16
CA THR A 41 -8.63 -2.60 2.62
C THR A 41 -9.33 -2.03 3.86
N GLU A 42 -10.42 -2.67 4.29
CA GLU A 42 -11.10 -2.26 5.53
C GLU A 42 -10.20 -2.38 6.76
N SER A 43 -9.48 -3.50 6.91
CA SER A 43 -8.51 -3.74 7.99
C SER A 43 -7.38 -2.70 7.99
N GLU A 44 -6.86 -2.34 6.82
CA GLU A 44 -5.79 -1.35 6.68
C GLU A 44 -6.29 0.08 7.01
N ARG A 45 -7.54 0.42 6.65
CA ARG A 45 -8.14 1.71 7.00
C ARG A 45 -8.27 1.91 8.50
N GLU A 46 -8.53 0.85 9.26
CA GLU A 46 -8.59 0.93 10.73
C GLU A 46 -7.25 1.33 11.35
N ARG A 47 -6.12 0.99 10.70
CA ARG A 47 -4.76 1.32 11.16
C ARG A 47 -4.34 2.75 10.86
N VAL A 48 -5.05 3.47 9.98
CA VAL A 48 -4.76 4.87 9.65
C VAL A 48 -4.75 5.76 10.91
N GLY A 49 -5.68 5.53 11.84
CA GLY A 49 -5.74 6.28 13.09
C GLY A 49 -4.44 6.21 13.90
N GLY A 50 -3.76 5.06 13.90
CA GLY A 50 -2.48 4.87 14.56
C GLY A 50 -1.34 5.68 13.91
N VAL A 51 -1.30 5.71 12.57
CA VAL A 51 -0.31 6.51 11.82
C VAL A 51 -0.52 8.01 12.06
N VAL A 52 -1.78 8.46 12.10
CA VAL A 52 -2.13 9.85 12.40
C VAL A 52 -1.77 10.22 13.84
N ALA A 53 -2.08 9.35 14.81
CA ALA A 53 -1.76 9.57 16.21
C ALA A 53 -0.24 9.69 16.48
N LYS A 54 0.60 9.00 15.68
CA LYS A 54 2.06 9.13 15.72
C LYS A 54 2.58 10.45 15.09
N GLY A 55 1.70 11.28 14.53
CA GLY A 55 2.07 12.54 13.85
C GLY A 55 2.75 12.33 12.50
N TRP A 56 2.68 11.12 11.94
CA TRP A 56 3.33 10.77 10.68
C TRP A 56 2.47 11.11 9.45
N ALA A 57 1.16 11.18 9.62
CA ALA A 57 0.25 11.58 8.57
C ALA A 57 -0.93 12.38 9.12
N HIS A 58 -1.71 12.96 8.22
CA HIS A 58 -3.05 13.47 8.50
C HIS A 58 -3.99 13.04 7.37
N VAL A 59 -5.29 13.07 7.65
CA VAL A 59 -6.32 12.83 6.62
C VAL A 59 -6.76 14.18 6.07
N ASP A 60 -6.68 14.32 4.75
CA ASP A 60 -7.20 15.47 3.99
C ASP A 60 -8.25 14.95 2.99
N GLY A 61 -9.52 15.20 3.30
CA GLY A 61 -10.64 14.62 2.56
C GLY A 61 -10.63 13.09 2.60
N ASP A 62 -10.46 12.48 1.44
CA ASP A 62 -10.39 11.03 1.25
C ASP A 62 -8.95 10.51 1.14
N ARG A 63 -7.94 11.32 1.52
CA ARG A 63 -6.52 10.98 1.34
C ARG A 63 -5.74 10.97 2.64
N LEU A 64 -4.81 10.03 2.74
CA LEU A 64 -3.77 9.98 3.76
C LEU A 64 -2.52 10.72 3.27
N VAL A 65 -2.18 11.84 3.89
CA VAL A 65 -1.07 12.71 3.49
C VAL A 65 0.02 12.67 4.55
N LEU A 66 1.23 12.27 4.15
CA LEU A 66 2.38 12.22 5.06
C LEU A 66 2.84 13.63 5.47
N THR A 67 3.12 13.79 6.77
CA THR A 67 3.81 14.96 7.31
C THR A 67 5.29 14.95 6.89
N ARG A 68 6.03 16.03 7.16
CA ARG A 68 7.48 16.06 6.92
C ARG A 68 8.21 14.95 7.68
N ALA A 69 7.80 14.65 8.91
CA ALA A 69 8.36 13.58 9.71
C ALA A 69 7.96 12.20 9.15
N GLY A 70 6.70 12.01 8.76
CA GLY A 70 6.24 10.75 8.18
C GLY A 70 6.93 10.38 6.88
N ARG A 71 7.33 11.36 6.06
CA ARG A 71 8.11 11.11 4.83
C ARG A 71 9.46 10.43 5.08
N LEU A 72 10.04 10.62 6.27
CA LEU A 72 11.27 9.93 6.67
C LEU A 72 11.02 8.48 7.11
N MET A 73 9.77 8.16 7.45
CA MET A 73 9.34 6.86 7.98
C MET A 73 8.50 6.08 6.97
N ALA A 74 8.48 6.47 5.70
CA ALA A 74 7.52 5.96 4.71
C ALA A 74 7.52 4.42 4.63
N ASP A 75 8.67 3.76 4.72
CA ASP A 75 8.74 2.29 4.75
C ASP A 75 8.14 1.70 6.02
N GLY A 76 8.45 2.26 7.19
CA GLY A 76 7.87 1.83 8.46
C GLY A 76 6.37 2.07 8.53
N ILE A 77 5.87 3.16 7.94
CA ILE A 77 4.44 3.43 7.84
C ILE A 77 3.75 2.38 6.97
N VAL A 78 4.36 1.96 5.87
CA VAL A 78 3.79 0.89 5.03
C VAL A 78 3.67 -0.40 5.81
N VAL A 79 4.70 -0.79 6.56
CA VAL A 79 4.68 -1.98 7.43
C VAL A 79 3.60 -1.86 8.51
N ASP A 80 3.41 -0.68 9.09
CA ASP A 80 2.36 -0.44 10.09
C ASP A 80 0.95 -0.41 9.48
N LEU A 81 0.82 -0.14 8.19
CA LEU A 81 -0.45 0.11 7.52
C LEU A 81 -1.00 -1.14 6.82
N LEU A 82 -0.15 -1.93 6.16
CA LEU A 82 -0.54 -3.13 5.40
C LEU A 82 -0.65 -4.37 6.31
N ASP A 83 -1.43 -5.37 5.86
CA ASP A 83 -1.57 -6.68 6.52
C ASP A 83 -0.33 -7.57 6.31
#